data_AF-A0A529XG30-F1
#
_entry.id   AF-A0A529XG30-F1
#
_cell.length_a   1.000
_cell.length_b   1.000
_cell.length_c   1.000
_cell.angle_alpha   90.00
_cell.angle_beta   90.00
_cell.angle_gamma   90.00
#
_symmetry.space_group_name_H-M   'P 1'
#
loop_
_entity.id
_entity.type
_entity.pdbx_description
1 polymer ?
#
loop_
_entity_poly.entity_id
_entity_poly.type
_entity_poly.pdbx_seq_one_letter_code
_entity_poly.pdbx_strand_id
1 'polypeptide(L)' 'MADMNLGMTERLKPIHQRVAAMVRDEIAPLGEEFLAEIGKEGDRWAYTARQTEILEGLKKTARERGLW' A
#
# COMPACT_ATOMS: atom_id res chain seq x y z
N MET A 1 1.21 -40.08 -4.13
CA MET A 1 0.92 -39.08 -3.09
C MET A 1 0.92 -37.73 -3.79
N ALA A 2 -0.18 -37.00 -3.78
CA ALA A 2 -0.19 -35.64 -4.32
C ALA A 2 0.73 -34.77 -3.44
N ASP A 3 1.71 -34.15 -4.06
CA ASP A 3 2.65 -33.26 -3.38
C ASP A 3 1.91 -32.00 -2.88
N MET A 4 2.10 -31.64 -1.60
CA MET A 4 1.38 -30.54 -0.96
C MET A 4 2.14 -29.22 -1.18
N ASN A 5 1.87 -28.56 -2.30
CA ASN A 5 2.48 -27.28 -2.62
C ASN A 5 1.81 -26.12 -1.87
N LEU A 6 2.52 -25.55 -0.89
CA LEU A 6 2.11 -24.37 -0.10
C LEU A 6 2.58 -23.03 -0.69
N GLY A 7 3.14 -23.05 -1.91
CA GLY A 7 3.64 -21.87 -2.62
C GLY A 7 2.55 -21.07 -3.34
N MET A 8 2.95 -19.94 -3.91
CA MET A 8 2.04 -19.11 -4.72
C MET A 8 1.65 -19.81 -6.02
N THR A 9 0.36 -19.71 -6.36
CA THR A 9 -0.14 -20.14 -7.67
C THR A 9 0.44 -19.29 -8.81
N GLU A 10 0.56 -19.85 -10.02
CA GLU A 10 1.02 -19.10 -11.20
C GLU A 10 0.17 -17.86 -11.49
N ARG A 11 -1.14 -17.93 -11.21
CA ARG A 11 -2.05 -16.79 -11.34
C ARG A 11 -1.74 -15.66 -10.34
N LEU A 12 -1.27 -16.00 -9.14
CA LEU A 12 -1.02 -15.03 -8.07
C LEU A 12 0.33 -14.33 -8.22
N LYS A 13 1.35 -15.02 -8.73
CA LYS A 13 2.71 -14.46 -8.92
C LYS A 13 2.74 -13.07 -9.59
N PRO A 14 2.06 -12.83 -10.73
CA PRO A 14 2.09 -11.50 -11.35
C PRO A 14 1.34 -10.43 -10.52
N ILE A 15 0.28 -10.80 -9.79
CA ILE A 15 -0.43 -9.87 -8.91
C ILE A 15 0.46 -9.47 -7.75
N HIS A 16 1.10 -10.45 -7.10
CA HIS A 16 2.04 -10.23 -6.01
C HIS A 16 3.19 -9.30 -6.45
N GLN A 17 3.78 -9.53 -7.63
CA GLN A 17 4.84 -8.67 -8.15
C GLN A 17 4.39 -7.22 -8.31
N ARG A 18 3.17 -6.99 -8.82
CA ARG A 18 2.61 -5.63 -8.99
C ARG A 18 2.35 -4.94 -7.66
N VAL A 19 1.84 -5.68 -6.68
CA VAL A 19 1.66 -5.18 -5.30
C VAL A 19 3.00 -4.85 -4.67
N ALA A 20 3.99 -5.75 -4.76
CA ALA A 20 5.33 -5.52 -4.22
C ALA A 20 6.02 -4.30 -4.86
N ALA A 21 5.87 -4.11 -6.17
CA ALA A 21 6.35 -2.92 -6.86
C ALA A 21 5.66 -1.65 -6.35
N MET A 22 4.33 -1.65 -6.21
CA MET A 22 3.61 -0.49 -5.67
C MET A 22 4.04 -0.17 -4.23
N VAL A 23 4.24 -1.18 -3.38
CA VAL A 23 4.74 -0.98 -2.01
C VAL A 23 6.11 -0.32 -2.02
N ARG A 24 7.05 -0.82 -2.83
CA ARG A 24 8.43 -0.30 -2.88
C ARG A 24 8.52 1.08 -3.53
N ASP A 25 7.84 1.25 -4.66
CA ASP A 25 8.07 2.38 -5.57
C ASP A 25 7.13 3.56 -5.27
N GLU A 26 5.98 3.33 -4.64
CA GLU A 26 4.96 4.36 -4.40
C GLU A 26 4.66 4.57 -2.90
N ILE A 27 4.51 3.49 -2.12
CA ILE A 27 4.05 3.58 -0.72
C ILE A 27 5.22 3.86 0.24
N ALA A 28 6.29 3.06 0.20
CA ALA A 28 7.41 3.17 1.12
C ALA A 28 8.08 4.57 1.11
N PRO A 29 8.27 5.23 -0.05
CA PRO A 29 8.83 6.59 -0.09
C PRO A 29 8.00 7.63 0.66
N LEU A 30 6.68 7.44 0.77
CA LEU A 30 5.77 8.35 1.47
C LEU A 30 5.60 7.99 2.95
N GLY A 31 6.21 6.89 3.42
CA GLY A 31 6.04 6.38 4.78
C GLY A 31 6.55 7.34 5.86
N GLU A 32 7.77 7.86 5.70
CA GLU A 32 8.35 8.80 6.68
C GLU A 32 7.53 10.09 6.76
N GLU A 33 7.13 10.64 5.61
CA GLU A 33 6.30 11.83 5.53
C GLU A 33 4.93 11.61 6.21
N PHE A 34 4.26 10.49 5.90
CA PHE A 34 2.99 10.15 6.51
C PHE A 34 3.08 10.00 8.04
N LEU A 35 4.15 9.36 8.53
CA LEU A 35 4.36 9.17 9.97
C LEU A 35 4.73 10.48 10.68
N ALA A 36 5.46 11.37 10.01
CA ALA A 36 5.80 12.68 10.54
C ALA A 36 4.57 13.56 10.81
N GLU A 37 3.44 13.28 10.17
CA GLU A 37 2.19 14.03 10.36
C GLU A 37 1.38 13.62 11.60
N ILE A 38 1.68 12.48 12.23
CA ILE A 38 0.89 11.96 13.36
C ILE A 38 0.83 12.98 14.51
N GLY A 39 -0.39 13.36 14.89
CA GLY A 39 -0.64 14.24 16.03
C GLY A 39 -0.35 15.72 15.78
N LYS A 40 0.06 16.14 14.57
CA LYS A 40 0.31 17.56 14.25
C LYS A 40 -0.94 18.43 14.37
N GLU A 41 -2.12 17.87 14.12
CA GLU A 41 -3.42 18.56 14.27
C GLU A 41 -4.02 18.45 15.69
N GLY A 42 -3.25 17.96 16.67
CA GLY A 42 -3.67 17.86 18.07
C GLY A 42 -4.43 16.58 18.42
N ASP A 43 -4.75 15.73 17.44
CA ASP A 43 -5.27 14.38 17.65
C ASP A 43 -4.40 13.35 16.89
N ARG A 44 -3.88 12.37 17.61
CA ARG A 44 -3.05 11.28 17.04
C ARG A 44 -3.88 10.19 16.35
N TRP A 45 -5.19 10.17 16.55
CA TRP A 45 -6.10 9.18 15.99
C TRP A 45 -6.88 9.70 14.77
N ALA A 46 -6.85 11.01 14.53
CA ALA A 46 -7.32 11.62 13.31
C ALA A 46 -6.19 11.72 12.28
N TYR A 47 -6.53 11.55 11.00
CA TYR A 47 -5.60 11.86 9.93
C TYR A 47 -5.54 13.35 9.68
N THR A 48 -4.33 13.87 9.47
CA THR A 48 -4.16 15.23 8.97
C THR A 48 -4.64 15.35 7.54
N ALA A 49 -4.81 16.59 7.07
CA ALA A 49 -5.09 16.85 5.66
C ALA A 49 -4.05 16.20 4.73
N ARG A 50 -2.77 16.24 5.11
CA ARG A 50 -1.67 15.65 4.33
C ARG A 50 -1.69 14.13 4.35
N GLN A 51 -1.96 13.51 5.50
CA GLN A 51 -2.14 12.05 5.59
C GLN A 51 -3.30 11.58 4.71
N THR A 52 -4.40 12.32 4.70
CA THR A 52 -5.56 12.04 3.86
C THR A 52 -5.22 12.12 2.38
N GLU A 53 -4.48 13.15 1.97
CA GLU A 53 -4.02 13.32 0.58
C GLU A 53 -3.15 12.15 0.11
N ILE A 54 -2.16 11.74 0.92
CA ILE A 54 -1.29 10.59 0.64
C ILE A 54 -2.13 9.31 0.46
N LEU A 55 -3.03 9.03 1.40
CA LEU A 55 -3.85 7.81 1.36
C LEU A 55 -4.76 7.79 0.14
N GLU A 56 -5.51 8.85 -0.12
CA GLU A 56 -6.45 8.88 -1.25
C GLU A 56 -5.73 8.87 -2.60
N GLY A 57 -4.56 9.51 -2.71
CA GLY A 57 -3.67 9.39 -3.87
C GLY A 57 -3.25 7.94 -4.14
N LEU A 58 -2.70 7.27 -3.12
CA LEU A 58 -2.27 5.87 -3.24
C LEU A 58 -3.44 4.92 -3.56
N LYS A 59 -4.61 5.11 -2.92
CA LYS A 59 -5.81 4.31 -3.22
C LYS A 59 -6.30 4.52 -4.64
N LYS A 60 -6.24 5.75 -5.16
CA LYS A 60 -6.58 6.05 -6.55
C LYS A 60 -5.65 5.30 -7.51
N THR A 61 -4.34 5.38 -7.29
CA THR A 61 -3.34 4.65 -8.09
C THR A 61 -3.56 3.13 -8.05
N ALA A 62 -3.89 2.57 -6.87
CA ALA A 62 -4.20 1.15 -6.75
C ALA A 62 -5.42 0.75 -7.59
N ARG A 63 -6.50 1.54 -7.55
CA ARG A 63 -7.73 1.30 -8.33
C ARG A 63 -7.48 1.38 -9.83
N GLU A 64 -6.76 2.40 -10.29
CA GLU A 64 -6.39 2.55 -11.72
C GLU A 64 -5.55 1.37 -12.22
N ARG A 65 -4.74 0.78 -11.33
CA ARG A 65 -3.95 -0.43 -11.62
C ARG A 65 -4.75 -1.72 -11.38
N GLY A 66 -6.00 -1.69 -10.94
CA GLY A 66 -6.78 -2.90 -10.63
C GLY A 66 -6.16 -3.73 -9.50
N LEU A 67 -5.57 -3.08 -8.50
CA LEU A 67 -5.00 -3.66 -7.28
C LEU A 67 -5.87 -3.36 -6.04
N TRP A 68 -7.16 -3.10 -6.23
CA TRP A 68 -8.12 -2.69 -5.21
C TRP A 68 -9.24 -3.71 -5.05
#